data_AF-A0A9E1JJL6-F1
#
_entry.id   AF-A0A9E1JJL6-F1
#
_cell.length_a   1.000
_cell.length_b   1.000
_cell.length_c   1.000
_cell.angle_alpha   90.00
_cell.angle_beta   90.00
_cell.angle_gamma   90.00
#
_symmetry.space_group_name_H-M   'P 1'
#
loop_
_entity.id
_entity.type
_entity.pdbx_description
1 polymer ?
#
loop_
_entity_poly.entity_id
_entity_poly.type
_entity_poly.pdbx_seq_one_letter_code
_entity_poly.pdbx_strand_id
1 'polypeptide(L)'
;MKKLQQTKLLCLFIFFLSLFVCQTAYGKADLTTIRQKNLDVQPLDVASSEDGSLVFILSLGELIIYSSKNDEIINRSAINPIYDKIAYSGKNRTLILTSRSSKSLKIIHVEQVYDISLSELPFKGAFDAPVTLAVFDDYQ
;
A
#
# COMPACT_ATOMS: atom_id res chain seq x y z
N MET A 1 -3.14 -29.08 -61.62
CA MET A 1 -3.19 -27.65 -61.24
C MET A 1 -4.41 -27.30 -60.37
N LYS A 2 -5.63 -27.82 -60.62
CA LYS A 2 -6.84 -27.53 -59.81
C LYS A 2 -6.77 -27.93 -58.32
N LYS A 3 -6.13 -29.06 -57.96
CA LYS A 3 -6.00 -29.52 -56.56
C LYS A 3 -5.17 -28.58 -55.67
N LEU A 4 -4.12 -27.94 -56.21
CA LEU A 4 -3.25 -27.04 -55.47
C LEU A 4 -3.91 -25.68 -55.19
N GLN A 5 -4.84 -25.25 -56.05
CA GLN A 5 -5.67 -24.07 -55.80
C GLN A 5 -6.74 -24.33 -54.72
N GLN A 6 -7.30 -25.55 -54.66
CA GLN A 6 -8.28 -25.91 -53.64
C GLN A 6 -7.68 -26.00 -52.22
N THR A 7 -6.46 -26.53 -52.05
CA THR A 7 -5.79 -26.54 -50.74
C THR A 7 -5.42 -25.15 -50.27
N LYS A 8 -4.96 -24.26 -51.16
CA LYS A 8 -4.69 -22.85 -50.80
C LYS A 8 -5.96 -22.10 -50.39
N LEU A 9 -7.08 -22.34 -51.09
CA LEU A 9 -8.37 -21.74 -50.76
C LEU A 9 -8.93 -22.28 -49.42
N LEU A 10 -8.74 -23.57 -49.15
CA LEU A 10 -9.12 -24.20 -47.88
C LEU A 10 -8.31 -23.61 -46.72
N CYS A 11 -6.99 -23.46 -46.86
CA CYS A 11 -6.14 -22.85 -45.84
C CYS A 11 -6.52 -21.38 -45.59
N LEU A 12 -6.83 -20.62 -46.64
CA LEU A 12 -7.27 -19.22 -46.51
C LEU A 12 -8.62 -19.14 -45.79
N PHE A 13 -9.54 -20.06 -46.07
CA PHE A 13 -10.83 -20.14 -45.40
C PHE A 13 -10.70 -20.48 -43.92
N ILE A 14 -9.84 -21.44 -43.56
CA ILE A 14 -9.55 -21.81 -42.16
C ILE A 14 -8.91 -20.63 -41.41
N PHE A 15 -8.03 -19.85 -42.07
CA PHE A 15 -7.44 -18.65 -41.49
C PHE A 15 -8.47 -17.52 -41.28
N PHE A 16 -9.42 -17.35 -42.18
CA PHE A 16 -10.51 -16.39 -42.00
C PHE A 16 -11.50 -16.83 -40.92
N LEU A 17 -11.72 -18.14 -40.77
CA LEU A 17 -12.59 -18.70 -39.75
C LEU A 17 -11.99 -18.59 -38.34
N SER A 18 -10.67 -18.65 -38.19
CA SER A 18 -10.01 -18.47 -36.88
C SER A 18 -10.06 -17.03 -36.37
N LEU A 19 -10.13 -16.03 -37.27
CA LEU A 19 -10.33 -14.63 -36.91
C LEU A 19 -11.72 -14.34 -36.32
N PHE A 20 -12.74 -15.14 -36.66
CA PHE A 20 -14.11 -14.99 -36.15
C PHE A 20 -14.31 -15.53 -34.72
N VAL A 21 -13.34 -16.28 -34.17
CA VAL A 21 -13.44 -16.88 -32.82
C VAL A 21 -12.79 -15.99 -31.74
N CYS A 22 -12.41 -14.75 -32.08
CA CYS A 22 -11.90 -13.80 -31.09
C CYS A 22 -13.06 -13.30 -30.20
N GLN A 23 -13.46 -14.10 -29.21
CA GLN A 23 -14.43 -13.70 -28.21
C GLN A 23 -13.77 -12.68 -27.27
N THR A 24 -14.35 -11.49 -27.21
CA THR A 24 -14.00 -10.46 -26.21
C THR A 24 -14.41 -10.97 -24.83
N ALA A 25 -13.44 -11.33 -24.00
CA ALA A 25 -13.68 -11.61 -22.60
C ALA A 25 -14.01 -10.30 -21.88
N TYR A 26 -15.29 -10.07 -21.56
CA TYR A 26 -15.67 -8.99 -20.66
C TYR A 26 -15.48 -9.47 -19.22
N GLY A 27 -14.50 -8.91 -18.52
CA GLY A 27 -14.35 -9.12 -17.08
C GLY A 27 -15.53 -8.47 -16.35
N LYS A 28 -16.28 -9.26 -15.58
CA LYS A 28 -17.31 -8.74 -14.67
C LYS A 28 -16.65 -8.45 -13.32
N ALA A 29 -16.67 -7.20 -12.88
CA ALA A 29 -16.25 -6.83 -11.53
C ALA A 29 -17.45 -6.97 -10.59
N ASP A 30 -17.36 -7.86 -9.61
CA ASP A 30 -18.32 -7.94 -8.52
C ASP A 30 -17.80 -7.10 -7.35
N LEU A 31 -18.65 -6.21 -6.83
CA LEU A 31 -18.27 -5.26 -5.79
C LEU A 31 -18.93 -5.66 -4.48
N THR A 32 -18.12 -6.11 -3.54
CA THR A 32 -18.57 -6.39 -2.16
C THR A 32 -18.01 -5.33 -1.23
N THR A 33 -18.89 -4.71 -0.44
CA THR A 33 -18.47 -3.74 0.57
C THR A 33 -17.93 -4.53 1.76
N ILE A 34 -16.62 -4.47 1.96
CA ILE A 34 -15.98 -5.17 3.07
C ILE A 34 -16.12 -4.34 4.36
N ARG A 35 -16.01 -3.00 4.26
CA ARG A 35 -16.07 -2.06 5.38
C ARG A 35 -16.54 -0.68 4.94
N GLN A 36 -17.21 0.04 5.84
CA GLN A 36 -17.61 1.43 5.66
C GLN A 36 -17.48 2.18 7.00
N LYS A 37 -16.81 3.33 6.99
CA LYS A 37 -16.59 4.17 8.17
C LYS A 37 -16.74 5.64 7.80
N ASN A 38 -17.39 6.41 8.66
CA ASN A 38 -17.46 7.86 8.52
C ASN A 38 -16.21 8.49 9.14
N LEU A 39 -15.57 9.39 8.40
CA LEU A 39 -14.47 10.20 8.92
C LEU A 39 -15.03 11.50 9.49
N ASP A 40 -14.40 12.00 10.55
CA ASP A 40 -14.69 13.30 11.17
C ASP A 40 -14.06 14.48 10.41
N VAL A 41 -13.23 14.20 9.41
CA VAL A 41 -12.59 15.17 8.53
C VAL A 41 -12.94 14.90 7.06
N GLN A 42 -12.77 15.91 6.22
CA GLN A 42 -12.92 15.78 4.78
C GLN A 42 -11.61 15.27 4.14
N PRO A 43 -11.61 14.07 3.52
CA PRO A 43 -10.42 13.57 2.83
C PRO A 43 -10.19 14.32 1.50
N LEU A 44 -8.95 14.72 1.25
CA LEU A 44 -8.47 15.30 -0.01
C LEU A 44 -7.97 14.21 -0.98
N ASP A 45 -7.24 13.23 -0.45
CA ASP A 45 -6.68 12.13 -1.22
C ASP A 45 -6.37 10.94 -0.31
N VAL A 46 -6.25 9.73 -0.87
CA VAL A 46 -6.03 8.50 -0.10
C VAL A 46 -5.02 7.61 -0.81
N ALA A 47 -4.14 6.99 -0.03
CA ALA A 47 -3.26 5.90 -0.47
C ALA A 47 -3.36 4.73 0.50
N SER A 48 -2.98 3.53 0.06
CA SER A 48 -2.90 2.34 0.93
C SER A 48 -1.51 1.73 0.87
N SER A 49 -1.14 1.02 1.93
CA SER A 49 0.00 0.12 1.89
C SER A 49 -0.22 -1.01 0.88
N GLU A 50 0.87 -1.64 0.44
CA GLU A 50 0.84 -2.71 -0.57
C GLU A 50 0.06 -3.95 -0.11
N ASP A 51 0.09 -4.23 1.19
CA ASP A 51 -0.68 -5.30 1.84
C ASP A 51 -2.12 -4.87 2.22
N GLY A 52 -2.49 -3.60 1.97
CA GLY A 52 -3.79 -3.02 2.33
C GLY A 52 -4.06 -2.89 3.84
N SER A 53 -3.07 -3.19 4.69
CA SER A 53 -3.24 -3.16 6.16
C SER A 53 -3.37 -1.73 6.69
N LEU A 54 -2.75 -0.76 6.01
CA LEU A 54 -2.79 0.66 6.34
C LEU A 54 -3.43 1.46 5.21
N VAL A 55 -4.27 2.41 5.60
CA VAL A 55 -4.84 3.45 4.72
C VAL A 55 -4.37 4.80 5.22
N PHE A 56 -3.73 5.55 4.34
CA PHE A 56 -3.22 6.89 4.58
C PHE A 56 -4.19 7.89 3.99
N ILE A 57 -4.81 8.69 4.84
CA ILE A 57 -5.84 9.64 4.47
C ILE A 57 -5.25 11.04 4.62
N LEU A 58 -5.11 11.74 3.50
CA LEU A 58 -4.69 13.13 3.47
C LEU A 58 -5.92 14.01 3.61
N SER A 59 -5.91 14.93 4.57
CA SER A 59 -6.92 15.98 4.73
C SER A 59 -6.23 17.34 4.86
N LEU A 60 -7.01 18.42 4.94
CA LEU A 60 -6.44 19.76 5.04
C LEU A 60 -5.69 19.94 6.37
N GLY A 61 -4.36 19.95 6.30
CA GLY A 61 -3.50 20.16 7.47
C GLY A 61 -3.26 18.92 8.33
N GLU A 62 -3.83 17.77 7.98
CA GLU A 62 -3.67 16.53 8.75
C GLU A 62 -3.46 15.31 7.85
N LEU A 63 -2.54 14.45 8.28
CA LEU A 63 -2.35 13.10 7.76
C LEU A 63 -2.88 12.11 8.80
N ILE A 64 -3.83 11.29 8.40
CA ILE A 64 -4.45 10.27 9.25
C ILE A 64 -4.00 8.89 8.76
N ILE A 65 -3.57 8.04 9.69
CA ILE A 65 -3.24 6.65 9.40
C ILE A 65 -4.30 5.76 10.04
N TYR A 66 -4.99 5.00 9.20
CA TYR A 66 -6.04 4.07 9.58
C TYR A 66 -5.57 2.62 9.38
N SER A 67 -5.78 1.77 10.37
CA SER A 67 -5.52 0.33 10.29
C SER A 67 -6.76 -0.39 9.80
N SER A 68 -6.69 -0.95 8.58
CA SER A 68 -7.73 -1.81 8.02
C SER A 68 -7.89 -3.12 8.79
N LYS A 69 -6.85 -3.55 9.50
CA LYS A 69 -6.82 -4.80 10.28
C LYS A 69 -7.59 -4.67 11.58
N ASN A 70 -7.39 -3.57 12.30
CA ASN A 70 -7.98 -3.34 13.62
C ASN A 70 -9.22 -2.43 13.59
N ASP A 71 -9.55 -1.85 12.43
CA ASP A 71 -10.62 -0.86 12.26
C ASP A 71 -10.48 0.35 13.20
N GLU A 72 -9.29 0.93 13.24
CA GLU A 72 -8.97 2.05 14.12
C GLU A 72 -8.05 3.08 13.45
N ILE A 73 -8.12 4.32 13.94
CA ILE A 73 -7.14 5.34 13.59
C ILE A 73 -5.95 5.17 14.51
N ILE A 74 -4.81 4.77 13.95
CA ILE A 74 -3.59 4.52 14.72
C ILE A 74 -2.75 5.77 14.91
N ASN A 75 -2.90 6.78 14.05
CA ASN A 75 -2.16 8.04 14.16
C ASN A 75 -2.91 9.18 13.46
N ARG A 76 -2.82 10.38 14.05
CA ARG A 76 -3.07 11.65 13.38
C ARG A 76 -1.86 12.56 13.56
N SER A 77 -1.36 13.09 12.45
CA SER A 77 -0.20 13.97 12.45
C SER A 77 -0.51 15.26 11.70
N ALA A 78 -0.19 16.39 12.32
CA ALA A 78 -0.28 17.68 11.66
C ALA A 78 0.71 17.78 10.50
N ILE A 79 0.25 18.27 9.36
CA ILE A 79 1.07 18.53 8.17
C ILE A 79 0.77 19.94 7.64
N ASN A 80 1.64 20.45 6.79
CA ASN A 80 1.37 21.73 6.13
C ASN A 80 0.15 21.58 5.19
N PRO A 81 -0.88 22.46 5.29
CA PRO A 81 -2.12 22.35 4.50
C PRO A 81 -1.94 22.59 2.99
N ILE A 82 -0.73 22.94 2.52
CA ILE A 82 -0.46 23.10 1.08
C ILE A 82 -0.54 21.78 0.29
N TYR A 83 -0.36 20.62 0.94
CA TYR A 83 -0.32 19.32 0.26
C TYR A 83 -1.73 18.82 -0.03
N ASP A 84 -1.95 18.35 -1.25
CA ASP A 84 -3.28 17.97 -1.76
C ASP A 84 -3.33 16.63 -2.48
N LYS A 85 -2.18 15.96 -2.60
CA LYS A 85 -2.05 14.62 -3.19
C LYS A 85 -1.11 13.75 -2.39
N ILE A 86 -1.41 12.45 -2.32
CA ILE A 86 -0.63 11.44 -1.60
C ILE A 86 -0.45 10.18 -2.45
N ALA A 87 0.76 9.62 -2.40
CA ALA A 87 1.04 8.30 -2.94
C ALA A 87 1.89 7.52 -1.93
N TYR A 88 1.76 6.19 -1.94
CA TYR A 88 2.59 5.31 -1.13
C TYR A 88 3.56 4.54 -2.03
N SER A 89 4.83 4.50 -1.65
CA SER A 89 5.85 3.67 -2.28
C SER A 89 6.21 2.51 -1.36
N GLY A 90 5.72 1.32 -1.69
CA GLY A 90 5.97 0.09 -0.90
C GLY A 90 7.45 -0.25 -0.78
N LYS A 91 8.20 -0.15 -1.89
CA LYS A 91 9.63 -0.46 -1.95
C LYS A 91 10.46 0.30 -0.89
N ASN A 92 10.17 1.58 -0.72
CA ASN A 92 10.91 2.45 0.18
C ASN A 92 10.15 2.73 1.49
N ARG A 93 8.96 2.16 1.67
CA ARG A 93 8.03 2.45 2.77
C ARG A 93 7.84 3.96 3.00
N THR A 94 7.58 4.69 1.92
CA THR A 94 7.48 6.16 1.97
C THR A 94 6.14 6.68 1.48
N LEU A 95 5.64 7.73 2.12
CA LEU A 95 4.57 8.56 1.60
C LEU A 95 5.16 9.72 0.82
N ILE A 96 4.60 9.94 -0.36
CA ILE A 96 4.95 11.03 -1.26
C ILE A 96 3.77 11.98 -1.28
N LEU A 97 3.95 13.15 -0.66
CA LEU A 97 2.98 14.24 -0.67
C LEU A 97 3.36 15.23 -1.76
N THR A 98 2.39 15.67 -2.54
CA THR A 98 2.58 16.74 -3.53
C THR A 98 1.59 17.86 -3.31
N SER A 99 2.01 19.07 -3.70
CA SER A 99 1.18 20.26 -3.69
C SER A 99 1.14 20.85 -5.09
N ARG A 100 -0.06 20.93 -5.66
CA ARG A 100 -0.25 21.63 -6.93
C ARG A 100 -0.06 23.14 -6.79
N SER A 101 -0.49 23.74 -5.68
CA SER A 101 -0.45 25.19 -5.46
C SER A 101 0.97 25.72 -5.26
N SER A 102 1.79 25.01 -4.48
CA SER A 102 3.17 25.44 -4.19
C SER A 102 4.24 24.74 -5.03
N LYS A 103 3.84 23.83 -5.94
CA LYS A 103 4.74 23.01 -6.76
C LYS A 103 5.79 22.29 -5.92
N SER A 104 5.38 21.76 -4.78
CA SER A 104 6.28 21.12 -3.82
C SER A 104 6.03 19.62 -3.70
N LEU A 105 7.10 18.91 -3.32
CA LEU A 105 7.16 17.48 -3.05
C LEU A 105 7.71 17.29 -1.64
N LYS A 106 7.06 16.43 -0.85
CA LYS A 106 7.55 16.00 0.46
C LYS A 106 7.51 14.48 0.53
N ILE A 107 8.62 13.88 0.95
CA ILE A 107 8.73 12.43 1.15
C ILE A 107 8.84 12.16 2.64
N ILE A 108 8.01 11.25 3.16
CA ILE A 108 7.95 10.88 4.57
C ILE A 108 8.16 9.37 4.67
N HIS A 109 9.13 8.93 5.47
CA HIS A 109 9.30 7.50 5.77
C HIS A 109 8.21 7.05 6.76
N VAL A 110 7.60 5.89 6.49
CA VAL A 110 6.59 5.28 7.34
C VAL A 110 7.25 4.16 8.12
N GLU A 111 7.36 4.36 9.43
CA GLU A 111 7.81 3.34 10.36
C GLU A 111 6.69 3.04 11.35
N GLN A 112 6.44 1.76 11.58
CA GLN A 112 5.42 1.32 12.52
C GLN A 112 6.11 0.96 13.85
N VAL A 113 5.85 1.77 14.86
CA VAL A 113 6.35 1.51 16.22
C VAL A 113 5.32 0.64 16.94
N TYR A 114 5.80 -0.44 17.55
CA TYR A 114 4.98 -1.36 18.34
C TYR A 114 5.39 -1.27 19.79
N ASP A 115 4.43 -1.03 20.69
CA ASP A 115 4.66 -1.18 22.12
C ASP A 115 4.67 -2.68 22.46
N ILE A 116 5.83 -3.17 22.89
CA ILE A 116 5.99 -4.54 23.35
C ILE A 116 5.82 -4.53 24.87
N SER A 117 4.79 -5.22 25.36
CA SER A 117 4.61 -5.41 26.80
C SER A 117 5.75 -6.24 27.37
N LEU A 118 6.43 -5.70 28.38
CA LEU A 118 7.49 -6.40 29.11
C LEU A 118 6.95 -7.12 30.36
N SER A 119 5.63 -7.04 30.62
CA SER A 119 5.02 -7.48 31.89
C SER A 119 5.17 -8.96 32.21
N GLU A 120 5.34 -9.81 31.19
CA GLU A 120 5.48 -11.27 31.34
C GLU A 120 6.87 -11.76 30.93
N LEU A 121 7.82 -10.86 30.69
CA LEU A 121 9.17 -11.29 30.36
C LEU A 121 9.85 -11.86 31.60
N PRO A 122 10.53 -13.02 31.47
CA PRO A 122 11.28 -13.59 32.57
C PRO A 122 12.39 -12.63 32.99
N PHE A 123 12.39 -12.24 34.26
CA PHE A 123 13.42 -11.42 34.87
C PHE A 123 14.39 -12.28 35.68
N LYS A 124 15.68 -11.95 35.65
CA LYS A 124 16.71 -12.60 36.45
C LYS A 124 17.16 -11.66 37.57
N GLY A 125 16.60 -11.82 38.76
CA GLY A 125 16.88 -10.98 39.94
C GLY A 125 15.69 -10.08 40.31
N ALA A 126 15.89 -9.15 41.24
CA ALA A 126 14.88 -8.13 41.56
C ALA A 126 14.68 -7.16 40.38
N PHE A 127 13.52 -6.49 40.31
CA PHE A 127 13.22 -5.52 39.26
C PHE A 127 14.24 -4.38 39.18
N ASP A 128 14.79 -3.99 40.33
CA ASP A 128 15.78 -2.95 40.55
C ASP A 128 17.20 -3.52 40.80
N ALA A 129 17.44 -4.78 40.45
CA ALA A 129 18.74 -5.39 40.65
C ALA A 129 19.84 -4.60 39.88
N PRO A 130 20.97 -4.27 40.53
CA PRO A 130 22.05 -3.55 39.87
C PRO A 130 22.63 -4.41 38.74
N VAL A 131 22.70 -3.82 37.55
CA VAL A 131 23.29 -4.47 36.36
C VAL A 131 24.66 -3.87 36.09
N THR A 132 25.67 -4.72 35.95
CA THR A 132 27.02 -4.32 35.53
C THR A 132 27.14 -4.47 34.02
N LEU A 133 27.38 -3.37 33.32
CA LEU A 133 27.63 -3.36 31.89
C LEU A 133 29.16 -3.37 31.66
N ALA A 134 29.71 -4.54 31.33
CA ALA A 134 31.12 -4.69 31.01
C ALA A 134 31.32 -4.48 29.51
N VAL A 135 32.07 -3.45 29.14
CA VAL A 135 32.48 -3.20 27.75
C VAL A 135 33.89 -3.71 27.58
N PHE A 136 34.09 -4.63 26.65
CA PHE A 136 35.41 -5.08 26.22
C PHE A 136 35.69 -4.40 24.87
N ASP A 137 36.56 -3.40 24.88
CA ASP A 137 36.98 -2.65 23.68
C ASP A 137 38.28 -3.19 23.06
N ASP A 138 38.97 -4.09 23.76
CA ASP A 138 40.20 -4.70 23.30
C ASP A 138 39.91 -6.05 22.61
N TYR A 139 39.80 -6.01 21.28
CA TYR A 139 39.98 -7.18 20.42
C TYR A 139 41.39 -7.11 19.83
N GLN A 140 42.26 -8.06 20.20
CA GLN A 140 43.52 -8.37 19.51
C GLN A 140 43.32 -9.52 18.52
#